data_AF-A0A5N6P1P8-F1
#
_entry.id   AF-A0A5N6P1P8-F1
#
_cell.length_a   1.000
_cell.length_b   1.000
_cell.length_c   1.000
_cell.angle_alpha   90.00
_cell.angle_beta   90.00
_cell.angle_gamma   90.00
#
_symmetry.space_group_name_H-M   'P 1'
#
loop_
_entity.id
_entity.type
_entity.pdbx_description
1 polymer ?
#
loop_
_entity_poly.entity_id
_entity_poly.type
_entity_poly.pdbx_seq_one_letter_code
_entity_poly.pdbx_strand_id
1 'polypeptide(L)'
;MDSRVRGNQLQTLLAYDDIEPLCTWQQEDSQDVLVIHLPEFKKEQLRIQINNAGLMKISGEKITDDKKRIRFLKEVKVTKDYDSNNIHAKFSQGCLRITLPKKIITPPYMPKTPPPVVTSPSQNAPSDDVSTNEKTHVPNVIKTRSGGVLKSNTLTKVMVTVGFALVVAFSVYTSYKYWTSNYAQVYEV
;
A
#
# COMPACT_ATOMS: atom_id res chain seq x y z
N MET A 1 2.61 -11.47 63.31
CA MET A 1 3.52 -11.40 62.14
C MET A 1 2.98 -12.39 61.12
N ASP A 2 1.94 -11.98 60.42
CA ASP A 2 1.25 -12.82 59.44
C ASP A 2 2.03 -12.79 58.13
N SER A 3 2.73 -13.88 57.85
CA SER A 3 3.32 -14.15 56.54
C SER A 3 2.19 -14.32 55.52
N ARG A 4 1.75 -13.20 54.95
CA ARG A 4 0.93 -13.18 53.74
C ARG A 4 1.64 -14.01 52.68
N VAL A 5 1.05 -15.17 52.42
CA VAL A 5 1.21 -15.99 51.22
C VAL A 5 1.19 -15.05 50.02
N ARG A 6 2.38 -14.68 49.54
CA ARG A 6 2.54 -14.06 48.23
C ARG A 6 2.19 -15.16 47.25
N GLY A 7 0.92 -15.21 46.87
CA GLY A 7 0.42 -16.11 45.84
C GLY A 7 1.36 -16.01 44.66
N ASN A 8 2.03 -17.13 44.37
CA ASN A 8 2.68 -17.30 43.10
C ASN A 8 1.58 -17.06 42.06
N GLN A 9 1.75 -15.97 41.32
CA GLN A 9 1.07 -15.73 40.07
C GLN A 9 1.55 -16.85 39.15
N LEU A 10 0.94 -18.03 39.29
CA LEU A 10 0.98 -19.11 38.33
C LEU A 10 0.31 -18.52 37.09
N GLN A 11 1.10 -17.79 36.30
CA GLN A 11 0.81 -17.56 34.90
C GLN A 11 0.55 -18.96 34.36
N THR A 12 -0.74 -19.25 34.16
CA THR A 12 -1.20 -20.53 33.67
C THR A 12 -0.41 -20.77 32.38
N LEU A 13 0.51 -21.73 32.39
CA LEU A 13 1.33 -22.16 31.25
C LEU A 13 0.43 -22.87 30.22
N LEU A 14 -0.66 -22.22 29.82
CA LEU A 14 -1.37 -22.59 28.61
C LEU A 14 -0.40 -22.23 27.48
N ALA A 15 0.20 -23.25 26.88
CA ALA A 15 1.05 -23.10 25.71
C ALA A 15 0.28 -22.32 24.64
N TYR A 16 0.95 -21.33 24.04
CA TYR A 16 0.44 -20.62 22.89
C TYR A 16 0.83 -21.38 21.64
N ASP A 17 -0.15 -21.70 20.80
CA ASP A 17 0.05 -22.17 19.44
C ASP A 17 0.03 -20.94 18.52
N ASP A 18 1.21 -20.59 18.00
CA ASP A 18 1.40 -19.48 17.08
C ASP A 18 1.13 -19.96 15.65
N ILE A 19 0.17 -19.33 14.98
CA ILE A 19 -0.18 -19.64 13.59
C ILE A 19 0.19 -18.48 12.67
N GLU A 20 0.63 -18.80 11.44
CA GLU A 20 0.80 -17.82 10.37
C GLU A 20 -0.42 -17.90 9.43
N PRO A 21 -1.25 -16.84 9.36
CA PRO A 21 -2.45 -16.88 8.54
C PRO A 21 -2.13 -16.69 7.06
N LEU A 22 -2.92 -17.32 6.19
CA LEU A 22 -2.82 -17.12 4.75
C LEU A 22 -3.19 -15.67 4.38
N CYS A 23 -2.28 -15.00 3.68
CA CYS A 23 -2.42 -13.60 3.29
C CYS A 23 -2.32 -13.45 1.77
N THR A 24 -3.24 -12.67 1.18
CA THR A 24 -3.23 -12.35 -0.25
C THR A 24 -3.39 -10.84 -0.45
N TRP A 25 -2.57 -10.28 -1.33
CA TRP A 25 -2.69 -8.90 -1.78
C TRP A 25 -3.45 -8.83 -3.09
N GLN A 26 -4.38 -7.88 -3.17
CA GLN A 26 -5.06 -7.50 -4.40
C GLN A 26 -4.72 -6.05 -4.68
N GLN A 27 -4.04 -5.79 -5.80
CA GLN A 27 -3.60 -4.45 -6.15
C GLN A 27 -4.56 -3.84 -7.18
N GLU A 28 -5.00 -2.61 -6.94
CA GLU A 28 -5.88 -1.85 -7.83
C GLU A 28 -5.37 -0.41 -7.94
N ASP A 29 -5.74 0.34 -8.98
CA ASP A 29 -5.20 1.67 -9.22
C ASP A 29 -5.54 2.67 -8.11
N SER A 30 -6.73 2.55 -7.51
CA SER A 30 -7.25 3.46 -6.48
C SER A 30 -7.00 2.99 -5.05
N GLN A 31 -6.79 1.69 -4.84
CA GLN A 31 -6.66 1.09 -3.51
C GLN A 31 -5.95 -0.26 -3.61
N ASP A 32 -5.26 -0.67 -2.55
CA ASP A 32 -4.84 -2.07 -2.41
C ASP A 32 -5.67 -2.74 -1.31
N VAL A 33 -5.83 -4.05 -1.41
CA VAL A 33 -6.57 -4.83 -0.43
C VAL A 33 -5.71 -5.97 0.08
N LEU A 34 -5.54 -6.03 1.40
CA LEU A 34 -4.98 -7.16 2.10
C LEU A 34 -6.11 -8.07 2.60
N VAL A 35 -6.13 -9.31 2.11
CA VAL A 35 -7.06 -10.35 2.56
C VAL A 35 -6.30 -11.35 3.43
N ILE A 36 -6.79 -11.56 4.65
CA ILE A 36 -6.21 -12.50 5.61
C ILE A 36 -7.27 -13.54 5.96
N HIS A 37 -6.97 -14.82 5.72
CA HIS A 37 -7.86 -15.93 6.06
C HIS A 37 -7.68 -16.32 7.53
N LEU A 38 -8.75 -16.16 8.31
CA LEU A 38 -8.83 -16.38 9.74
C LEU A 38 -10.11 -17.15 10.10
N PRO A 39 -10.34 -18.36 9.54
CA PRO A 39 -11.59 -19.10 9.74
C PRO A 39 -11.84 -19.49 11.20
N GLU A 40 -10.78 -19.60 11.99
CA GLU A 40 -10.85 -20.03 13.39
C GLU A 40 -11.14 -18.88 14.38
N PHE A 41 -11.14 -17.63 13.91
CA PHE A 41 -11.30 -16.44 14.74
C PHE A 41 -12.65 -15.76 14.54
N LYS A 42 -13.14 -15.12 15.60
CA LYS A 42 -14.28 -14.21 15.55
C LYS A 42 -13.81 -12.76 15.53
N LYS A 43 -14.67 -11.83 15.08
CA LYS A 43 -14.31 -10.41 14.92
C LYS A 43 -13.79 -9.80 16.22
N GLU A 44 -14.42 -10.12 17.34
CA GLU A 44 -14.12 -9.66 18.69
C GLU A 44 -12.78 -10.18 19.23
N GLN A 45 -12.21 -11.21 18.59
CA GLN A 45 -10.90 -11.78 18.91
C GLN A 45 -9.77 -11.14 18.10
N LEU A 46 -10.09 -10.19 17.21
CA LEU A 46 -9.12 -9.53 16.33
C LEU A 46 -8.80 -8.12 16.82
N ARG A 47 -7.54 -7.73 16.64
CA ARG A 47 -7.06 -6.38 16.90
C ARG A 47 -6.23 -5.88 15.73
N ILE A 48 -6.53 -4.67 15.28
CA ILE A 48 -5.77 -3.97 14.25
C ILE A 48 -5.28 -2.66 14.86
N GLN A 49 -3.99 -2.39 14.71
CA GLN A 49 -3.37 -1.15 15.19
C GLN A 49 -2.43 -0.62 14.12
N ILE A 50 -2.40 0.69 13.91
CA ILE A 50 -1.42 1.35 13.06
C ILE A 50 -0.65 2.31 13.95
N ASN A 51 0.68 2.19 14.00
CA ASN A 51 1.51 3.11 14.75
C ASN A 51 1.95 4.31 13.90
N ASN A 52 2.55 5.32 14.55
CA ASN A 52 3.03 6.54 13.89
C ASN A 52 4.17 6.27 12.88
N ALA A 53 4.85 5.13 12.96
CA ALA A 53 5.87 4.71 12.02
C ALA A 53 5.28 4.05 10.75
N GLY A 54 3.95 3.95 10.64
CA GLY A 54 3.28 3.30 9.51
C GLY A 54 3.33 1.79 9.59
N LEU A 55 3.56 1.18 10.76
CA LEU A 55 3.47 -0.26 10.93
C LEU A 55 2.06 -0.64 11.38
N MET A 56 1.34 -1.36 10.51
CA MET A 56 0.05 -1.97 10.80
C MET A 56 0.27 -3.36 11.40
N LYS A 57 -0.15 -3.52 12.66
CA LYS A 57 -0.15 -4.75 13.42
C LYS A 57 -1.55 -5.35 13.45
N ILE A 58 -1.70 -6.56 12.94
CA ILE A 58 -2.92 -7.34 12.97
C ILE A 58 -2.67 -8.57 13.82
N SER A 59 -3.44 -8.74 14.88
CA SER A 59 -3.30 -9.88 15.78
C SER A 59 -4.64 -10.47 16.16
N GLY A 60 -4.65 -11.73 16.55
CA GLY A 60 -5.80 -12.34 17.19
C GLY A 60 -5.38 -13.39 18.19
N GLU A 61 -6.22 -13.60 19.20
CA GLU A 61 -6.04 -14.61 20.23
C GLU A 61 -7.38 -15.28 20.55
N LYS A 62 -7.38 -16.61 20.61
CA LYS A 62 -8.55 -17.41 20.96
C LYS A 62 -8.16 -18.50 21.94
N ILE A 63 -8.98 -18.64 22.98
CA ILE A 63 -8.98 -19.83 23.85
C ILE A 63 -9.92 -20.86 23.21
N THR A 64 -9.42 -22.06 22.99
CA THR A 64 -10.18 -23.21 22.52
C THR A 64 -10.70 -24.02 23.71
N ASP A 65 -11.75 -24.81 23.51
CA ASP A 65 -12.39 -25.63 24.56
C ASP A 65 -11.40 -26.55 25.28
N ASP A 66 -10.36 -27.02 24.57
CA ASP A 66 -9.24 -27.82 25.10
C ASP A 66 -8.26 -27.02 25.99
N LYS A 67 -8.60 -25.79 26.39
CA LYS A 67 -7.74 -24.81 27.07
C LYS A 67 -6.46 -24.44 26.29
N LYS A 68 -6.35 -24.84 25.03
CA LYS A 68 -5.27 -24.39 24.13
C LYS A 68 -5.50 -22.93 23.74
N ARG A 69 -4.43 -22.14 23.71
CA ARG A 69 -4.47 -20.76 23.25
C ARG A 69 -3.86 -20.68 21.87
N ILE A 70 -4.65 -20.30 20.87
CA ILE A 70 -4.16 -20.08 19.51
C ILE A 70 -4.05 -18.58 19.29
N ARG A 71 -2.94 -18.12 18.72
CA ARG A 71 -2.75 -16.71 18.38
C ARG A 71 -2.03 -16.53 17.05
N PHE A 72 -2.18 -15.35 16.46
CA PHE A 72 -1.40 -14.94 15.31
C PHE A 72 -0.96 -13.49 15.42
N LEU A 73 0.10 -13.16 14.69
CA LEU A 73 0.59 -11.80 14.54
C LEU A 73 1.06 -11.58 13.10
N LYS A 74 0.42 -10.63 12.41
CA LYS A 74 0.84 -10.14 11.11
C LYS A 74 1.22 -8.66 11.18
N GLU A 75 2.34 -8.31 10.58
CA GLU A 75 2.80 -6.92 10.48
C GLU A 75 2.96 -6.52 9.02
N VAL A 76 2.45 -5.34 8.69
CA VAL A 76 2.45 -4.78 7.33
C VAL A 76 2.83 -3.31 7.38
N LYS A 77 3.70 -2.87 6.47
CA LYS A 77 4.04 -1.46 6.34
C LYS A 77 2.97 -0.74 5.51
N VAL A 78 2.39 0.30 6.09
CA VAL A 78 1.55 1.30 5.44
C VAL A 78 2.49 2.43 5.02
N THR A 79 2.92 2.42 3.74
CA THR A 79 3.76 3.48 3.19
C THR A 79 2.98 4.79 3.07
N LYS A 80 3.70 5.89 2.79
CA LYS A 80 3.10 7.22 2.63
C LYS A 80 2.15 7.33 1.44
N ASP A 81 2.23 6.38 0.51
CA ASP A 81 1.41 6.31 -0.70
C ASP A 81 -0.06 5.98 -0.38
N TYR A 82 -0.32 5.40 0.81
CA TYR A 82 -1.66 5.14 1.28
C TYR A 82 -2.22 6.29 2.09
N ASP A 83 -3.55 6.48 1.98
CA ASP A 83 -4.31 7.35 2.86
C ASP A 83 -4.69 6.63 4.16
N SER A 84 -3.81 6.75 5.15
CA SER A 84 -3.96 6.09 6.45
C SER A 84 -5.27 6.43 7.17
N ASN A 85 -5.87 7.60 6.91
CA ASN A 85 -7.12 8.02 7.56
C ASN A 85 -8.34 7.27 7.02
N ASN A 86 -8.24 6.78 5.78
CA ASN A 86 -9.32 6.07 5.08
C ASN A 86 -9.09 4.56 5.01
N ILE A 87 -8.06 4.05 5.69
CA ILE A 87 -7.87 2.61 5.89
C ILE A 87 -9.03 2.08 6.73
N HIS A 88 -9.66 1.03 6.23
CA HIS A 88 -10.77 0.38 6.91
C HIS A 88 -10.69 -1.13 6.75
N ALA A 89 -11.34 -1.85 7.66
CA ALA A 89 -11.32 -3.30 7.68
C ALA A 89 -12.73 -3.88 7.85
N LYS A 90 -12.99 -4.99 7.16
CA LYS A 90 -14.22 -5.77 7.28
C LYS A 90 -13.88 -7.23 7.55
N PHE A 91 -14.47 -7.81 8.58
CA PHE A 91 -14.38 -9.24 8.86
C PHE A 91 -15.70 -9.92 8.49
N SER A 92 -15.64 -10.92 7.61
CA SER A 92 -16.80 -11.71 7.20
C SER A 92 -16.36 -13.05 6.62
N GLN A 93 -17.15 -14.10 6.86
CA GLN A 93 -16.90 -15.44 6.31
C GLN A 93 -15.47 -15.94 6.58
N GLY A 94 -14.98 -15.74 7.81
CA GLY A 94 -13.63 -16.17 8.20
C GLY A 94 -12.50 -15.39 7.51
N CYS A 95 -12.78 -14.27 6.85
CA CYS A 95 -11.77 -13.46 6.15
C CYS A 95 -11.77 -12.03 6.67
N LEU A 96 -10.57 -11.52 7.00
CA LEU A 96 -10.34 -10.11 7.28
C LEU A 96 -9.87 -9.42 6.00
N ARG A 97 -10.68 -8.49 5.50
CA ARG A 97 -10.38 -7.64 4.35
C ARG A 97 -9.99 -6.26 4.84
N ILE A 98 -8.77 -5.84 4.59
CA ILE A 98 -8.26 -4.51 4.91
C ILE A 98 -8.08 -3.76 3.59
N THR A 99 -8.79 -2.66 3.43
CA THR A 99 -8.69 -1.79 2.25
C THR A 99 -7.75 -0.63 2.58
N LEU A 100 -6.76 -0.42 1.73
CA LEU A 100 -5.77 0.63 1.83
C LEU A 100 -5.89 1.55 0.61
N PRO A 101 -6.67 2.66 0.72
CA PRO A 101 -6.80 3.62 -0.37
C PRO A 101 -5.45 4.27 -0.71
N LYS A 102 -5.16 4.44 -2.00
CA LYS A 102 -3.97 5.14 -2.48
C LYS A 102 -4.25 6.63 -2.52
N LYS A 103 -3.27 7.45 -2.16
CA LYS A 103 -3.35 8.89 -2.31
C LYS A 103 -3.27 9.25 -3.78
N ILE A 104 -4.24 10.03 -4.24
CA ILE A 104 -4.16 10.66 -5.56
C ILE A 104 -3.09 11.75 -5.48
N ILE A 105 -1.94 11.50 -6.09
CA ILE A 105 -0.95 12.55 -6.32
C ILE A 105 -1.46 13.34 -7.52
N THR A 106 -2.23 14.40 -7.27
CA THR A 106 -2.53 15.36 -8.33
C THR A 106 -1.18 15.95 -8.76
N PRO A 107 -0.74 15.79 -10.02
CA PRO A 107 0.46 16.48 -10.48
C PRO A 107 0.27 17.98 -10.27
N PRO A 108 1.31 18.71 -9.86
CA PRO A 108 1.21 20.16 -9.71
C PRO A 108 0.69 20.74 -11.02
N TYR A 109 -0.44 21.46 -10.94
CA TYR A 109 -1.01 22.21 -12.03
C TYR A 109 0.07 23.14 -12.59
N MET A 110 0.64 22.81 -13.75
CA MET A 110 1.39 23.80 -14.51
C MET A 110 0.35 24.76 -15.09
N PRO A 111 0.33 26.04 -14.69
CA PRO A 111 -0.53 27.01 -15.35
C PRO A 111 -0.15 27.05 -16.83
N LYS A 112 -1.07 26.61 -17.68
CA LYS A 112 -0.95 26.82 -19.13
C LYS A 112 -0.95 28.33 -19.35
N THR A 113 0.16 28.86 -19.84
CA THR A 113 0.35 30.26 -20.23
C THR A 113 -0.84 30.73 -21.07
N PRO A 114 -1.49 31.86 -20.75
CA PRO A 114 -2.51 32.43 -21.63
C PRO A 114 -1.85 32.86 -22.95
N PRO A 115 -2.50 32.64 -24.12
CA PRO A 115 -1.97 33.08 -25.41
C PRO A 115 -1.82 34.61 -25.46
N PRO A 116 -0.84 35.14 -26.22
CA PRO A 116 -0.60 36.57 -26.31
C PRO A 116 -1.80 37.25 -26.96
N VAL A 117 -2.50 38.10 -26.20
CA VAL A 117 -3.51 38.99 -26.76
C VAL A 117 -2.78 40.08 -27.54
N VAL A 118 -2.98 40.04 -28.87
CA VAL A 118 -2.46 41.00 -29.84
C VAL A 118 -3.09 42.37 -29.59
N THR A 119 -2.22 43.38 -29.47
CA THR A 119 -2.54 44.79 -29.29
C THR A 119 -3.09 45.41 -30.58
N SER A 120 -4.13 46.24 -30.48
CA SER A 120 -4.50 47.25 -31.49
C SER A 120 -5.22 48.44 -30.82
N PRO A 121 -5.10 49.67 -31.37
CA PRO A 121 -4.90 50.89 -30.58
C PRO A 121 -6.15 51.80 -30.52
N SER A 122 -6.27 52.60 -29.44
CA SER A 122 -6.97 53.89 -29.53
C SER A 122 -6.44 54.89 -28.52
N GLN A 123 -6.12 56.07 -29.04
CA GLN A 123 -5.47 57.21 -28.40
C GLN A 123 -6.44 58.00 -27.50
N ASN A 124 -5.93 58.61 -26.42
CA ASN A 124 -5.99 60.06 -26.16
C ASN A 124 -5.15 60.44 -24.92
N ALA A 125 -4.34 61.48 -25.10
CA ALA A 125 -3.22 61.97 -24.28
C ALA A 125 -3.68 62.85 -23.09
N PRO A 126 -2.80 63.68 -22.47
CA PRO A 126 -1.55 63.42 -21.74
C PRO A 126 -1.59 64.02 -20.30
N SER A 127 -0.65 63.66 -19.43
CA SER A 127 -0.07 64.62 -18.47
C SER A 127 1.25 64.09 -17.90
N ASP A 128 2.24 64.96 -18.02
CA ASP A 128 3.62 64.91 -17.57
C ASP A 128 3.77 64.60 -16.07
N ASP A 129 4.80 63.84 -15.69
CA ASP A 129 5.93 64.39 -14.91
C ASP A 129 7.09 63.39 -14.80
N VAL A 130 8.28 63.97 -14.87
CA VAL A 130 9.62 63.40 -14.83
C VAL A 130 10.02 63.08 -13.39
N SER A 131 10.69 61.94 -13.12
CA SER A 131 12.02 61.99 -12.48
C SER A 131 12.74 60.64 -12.41
N THR A 132 14.01 60.72 -12.77
CA THR A 132 15.06 59.70 -12.76
C THR A 132 15.93 59.90 -11.50
N ASN A 133 16.29 58.82 -10.80
CA ASN A 133 17.63 58.57 -10.20
C ASN A 133 17.62 57.22 -9.44
N GLU A 134 18.39 56.23 -9.87
CA GLU A 134 19.82 55.96 -9.56
C GLU A 134 20.02 55.17 -8.25
N LYS A 135 20.48 53.90 -8.39
CA LYS A 135 21.77 53.39 -7.83
C LYS A 135 21.75 51.88 -7.53
N THR A 136 22.37 51.13 -8.45
CA THR A 136 23.34 50.04 -8.27
C THR A 136 23.46 49.35 -6.89
N HIS A 137 23.15 48.04 -6.82
CA HIS A 137 24.08 47.01 -6.29
C HIS A 137 23.61 45.57 -6.64
N VAL A 138 24.34 44.90 -7.53
CA VAL A 138 24.53 43.44 -7.58
C VAL A 138 26.01 43.18 -7.23
N PRO A 139 26.46 42.01 -6.73
CA PRO A 139 25.94 40.67 -7.05
C PRO A 139 25.93 39.65 -5.89
N ASN A 140 25.25 38.52 -6.09
CA ASN A 140 25.90 37.27 -5.73
C ASN A 140 25.66 36.20 -6.80
N VAL A 141 26.78 35.73 -7.35
CA VAL A 141 26.93 34.73 -8.39
C VAL A 141 27.29 33.42 -7.71
N ILE A 142 26.48 32.37 -7.85
CA ILE A 142 26.98 30.99 -7.69
C ILE A 142 26.57 30.16 -8.91
N LYS A 143 27.45 30.28 -9.91
CA LYS A 143 28.04 29.25 -10.77
C LYS A 143 27.46 27.83 -10.69
N THR A 144 26.99 27.39 -11.85
CA THR A 144 26.82 26.02 -12.32
C THR A 144 28.16 25.26 -12.43
N ARG A 145 28.15 23.93 -12.22
CA ARG A 145 28.40 22.90 -13.26
C ARG A 145 28.93 21.55 -12.70
N SER A 146 28.28 20.49 -13.20
CA SER A 146 28.73 19.12 -13.52
C SER A 146 29.18 18.11 -12.46
N GLY A 147 28.55 16.93 -12.55
CA GLY A 147 29.31 15.68 -12.71
C GLY A 147 28.73 14.48 -11.95
N GLY A 148 27.98 13.61 -12.61
CA GLY A 148 27.57 12.32 -12.02
C GLY A 148 26.34 11.67 -12.66
N VAL A 149 26.39 11.38 -13.96
CA VAL A 149 25.42 10.49 -14.62
C VAL A 149 25.81 9.05 -14.29
N LEU A 150 25.05 8.38 -13.42
CA LEU A 150 24.98 6.92 -13.40
C LEU A 150 23.61 6.50 -13.94
N LYS A 151 23.56 6.25 -15.26
CA LYS A 151 22.44 5.55 -15.90
C LYS A 151 22.81 4.07 -15.95
N SER A 152 22.14 3.24 -15.14
CA SER A 152 22.13 1.79 -15.31
C SER A 152 20.74 1.36 -15.80
N ASN A 153 20.66 0.90 -17.04
CA ASN A 153 19.41 0.47 -17.70
C ASN A 153 19.51 -0.95 -18.27
N THR A 154 20.17 -1.87 -17.57
CA THR A 154 20.47 -3.22 -18.06
C THR A 154 19.83 -4.34 -17.22
N LEU A 155 18.56 -4.20 -16.81
CA LEU A 155 17.86 -5.29 -16.11
C LEU A 155 16.43 -5.59 -16.56
N THR A 156 15.80 -4.75 -17.40
CA THR A 156 14.39 -4.95 -17.78
C THR A 156 14.18 -6.07 -18.80
N LYS A 157 15.18 -6.39 -19.64
CA LYS A 157 15.00 -7.34 -20.75
C LYS A 157 15.00 -8.83 -20.34
N VAL A 158 15.60 -9.20 -19.21
CA VAL A 158 15.63 -10.61 -18.77
C VAL A 158 14.32 -11.02 -18.10
N MET A 159 13.63 -10.08 -17.45
CA MET A 159 12.46 -10.35 -16.61
C MET A 159 11.17 -10.60 -17.42
N VAL A 160 11.05 -10.04 -18.63
CA VAL A 160 9.89 -10.24 -19.51
C VAL A 160 9.85 -11.65 -20.11
N THR A 161 11.01 -12.22 -20.45
CA THR A 161 11.11 -13.51 -21.15
C THR A 161 10.74 -14.70 -20.26
N VAL A 162 11.20 -14.70 -19.00
CA VAL A 162 10.90 -15.81 -18.06
C VAL A 162 9.43 -15.77 -17.61
N GLY A 163 8.86 -14.57 -17.45
CA GLY A 163 7.45 -14.41 -17.07
C GLY A 163 6.48 -14.96 -18.12
N PHE A 164 6.73 -14.73 -19.41
CA PHE A 164 5.85 -15.18 -20.48
C PHE A 164 5.79 -16.71 -20.62
N ALA A 165 6.92 -17.41 -20.44
CA ALA A 165 6.96 -18.87 -20.54
C ALA A 165 6.10 -19.57 -19.46
N LEU A 166 6.09 -19.04 -18.23
CA LEU A 166 5.28 -19.59 -17.14
C LEU A 166 3.78 -19.36 -17.34
N VAL A 167 3.38 -18.20 -17.87
CA VAL A 167 1.98 -17.90 -18.16
C VAL A 167 1.43 -18.82 -19.25
N VAL A 168 2.20 -19.06 -20.33
CA VAL A 168 1.80 -19.97 -21.40
C VAL A 168 1.69 -21.41 -20.88
N ALA A 169 2.69 -21.91 -20.15
CA ALA A 169 2.65 -23.27 -19.59
C ALA A 169 1.47 -23.48 -18.62
N PHE A 170 1.20 -22.51 -17.75
CA PHE A 170 0.07 -22.58 -16.81
C PHE A 170 -1.27 -22.54 -17.55
N SER A 171 -1.40 -21.71 -18.59
CA SER A 171 -2.62 -21.66 -19.43
C SER A 171 -2.88 -22.97 -20.17
N VAL A 172 -1.86 -23.61 -20.74
CA VAL A 172 -2.01 -24.91 -21.41
C VAL A 172 -2.37 -26.00 -20.40
N TYR A 173 -1.73 -26.02 -19.23
CA TYR A 173 -2.03 -26.99 -18.18
C TYR A 173 -3.45 -26.84 -17.63
N THR A 174 -3.91 -25.61 -17.37
CA THR A 174 -5.28 -25.37 -16.89
C THR A 174 -6.29 -25.72 -17.97
N SER A 175 -6.04 -25.36 -19.24
CA SER A 175 -6.90 -25.73 -20.37
C SER A 175 -7.01 -27.25 -20.52
N TYR A 176 -5.88 -27.96 -20.44
CA TYR A 176 -5.84 -29.42 -20.50
C TYR A 176 -6.63 -30.05 -19.36
N LYS A 177 -6.46 -29.56 -18.12
CA LYS A 177 -7.16 -30.08 -16.95
C LYS A 177 -8.67 -29.78 -16.97
N TYR A 178 -9.06 -28.60 -17.45
CA TYR A 178 -10.46 -28.23 -17.63
C TYR A 178 -11.13 -29.05 -18.75
N TRP A 179 -10.38 -29.42 -19.79
CA TRP A 179 -10.84 -30.29 -20.86
C TRP A 179 -11.00 -31.75 -20.39
N THR A 180 -10.03 -32.32 -19.66
CA THR A 180 -10.11 -33.71 -19.17
C THR A 180 -11.23 -33.92 -18.14
N SER A 181 -11.52 -32.92 -17.31
CA SER A 181 -12.55 -33.06 -16.26
C SER A 181 -13.98 -33.10 -16.80
N ASN A 182 -14.20 -32.63 -18.03
CA ASN A 182 -15.54 -32.53 -18.63
C ASN A 182 -15.91 -33.69 -19.59
N TYR A 183 -15.00 -34.64 -19.87
CA TYR A 183 -15.30 -35.81 -20.73
C TYR A 183 -15.69 -37.07 -19.95
N ALA A 184 -15.43 -37.14 -18.64
CA ALA A 184 -15.75 -38.30 -17.82
C ALA A 184 -17.25 -38.44 -17.46
N GLN A 185 -18.09 -37.49 -17.87
CA GLN A 185 -19.55 -37.51 -17.65
C GLN A 185 -20.36 -37.83 -18.91
N VAL A 186 -19.72 -38.08 -20.07
CA VAL A 186 -20.41 -38.26 -21.36
C VAL A 186 -20.32 -39.69 -21.90
N TYR A 187 -19.75 -40.64 -21.16
CA TYR A 187 -19.66 -42.06 -21.56
C TYR A 187 -20.26 -43.05 -20.55
N GLU A 188 -21.23 -42.61 -19.75
CA GLU A 188 -22.07 -43.52 -18.96
C GLU A 188 -23.53 -43.36 -19.43
N VAL A 189 -23.84 -43.99 -20.59
CA VAL A 189 -25.20 -44.32 -21.04
C VAL A 189 -25.16 -45.71 -21.65
#